data_AF-A0A349LUT7-F1
#
_entry.id   AF-A0A349LUT7-F1
#
_cell.length_a   1.000
_cell.length_b   1.000
_cell.length_c   1.000
_cell.angle_alpha   90.00
_cell.angle_beta   90.00
_cell.angle_gamma   90.00
#
_symmetry.space_group_name_H-M   'P 1'
#
loop_
_entity.id
_entity.type
_entity.pdbx_description
1 polymer ?
#
loop_
_entity_poly.entity_id
_entity_poly.type
_entity_poly.pdbx_seq_one_letter_code
_entity_poly.pdbx_strand_id
1 'polypeptide(L)'
;MPQWPAHVMLMEAELPSPELSQFLFTAVGTPWHWFSRLSWDYQQWLDFLTQQQLRTFVLYVKGTPAGYIELWCHPEDDHSVELKFFGLMPTFAGQGLGKLLAQAAVALAQQWQPAKKVWVHTCSEDHPAALTTYQKAGFVIEFSEVEQEDVPENYAELALCAPYVHSRLARFARS
;
A
#
# COMPACT_ATOMS: atom_id res chain seq x y z
N MET A 1 -4.49 13.31 -12.41
CA MET A 1 -3.20 12.58 -12.43
C MET A 1 -2.06 13.58 -12.52
N PRO A 2 -0.99 13.43 -11.73
CA PRO A 2 0.21 14.26 -11.85
C PRO A 2 0.94 13.99 -13.17
N GLN A 3 1.75 14.95 -13.62
CA GLN A 3 2.71 14.71 -14.69
C GLN A 3 3.94 14.00 -14.11
N TRP A 4 4.25 12.81 -14.63
CA TRP A 4 5.42 12.05 -14.22
C TRP A 4 6.70 12.53 -14.92
N PRO A 5 7.86 12.51 -14.24
CA PRO A 5 9.15 12.73 -14.90
C PRO A 5 9.43 11.69 -15.98
N ALA A 6 10.39 11.96 -16.86
CA ALA A 6 10.82 11.00 -17.87
C ALA A 6 11.24 9.67 -17.22
N HIS A 7 10.84 8.56 -17.84
CA HIS A 7 11.06 7.19 -17.35
C HIS A 7 10.42 6.85 -16.01
N VAL A 8 9.44 7.63 -15.56
CA VAL A 8 8.60 7.31 -14.40
C VAL A 8 7.19 6.98 -14.89
N MET A 9 6.65 5.87 -14.41
CA MET A 9 5.34 5.38 -14.81
C MET A 9 4.61 4.76 -13.62
N LEU A 10 3.31 5.03 -13.50
CA LEU A 10 2.44 4.35 -12.56
C LEU A 10 1.52 3.41 -13.34
N MET A 11 1.50 2.14 -12.98
CA MET A 11 0.68 1.11 -13.64
C MET A 11 -0.16 0.34 -12.64
N GLU A 12 -1.38 -0.04 -13.03
CA GLU A 12 -2.19 -0.95 -12.24
C GLU A 12 -1.70 -2.40 -12.38
N ALA A 13 -1.63 -3.11 -11.25
CA ALA A 13 -1.42 -4.55 -11.21
C ALA A 13 -2.80 -5.24 -11.23
N GLU A 14 -3.35 -5.43 -12.43
CA GLU A 14 -4.71 -5.96 -12.63
C GLU A 14 -4.84 -7.47 -12.33
N LEU A 15 -3.72 -8.18 -12.30
CA LEU A 15 -3.68 -9.62 -11.99
C LEU A 15 -3.25 -9.84 -10.54
N PRO A 16 -3.98 -10.67 -9.77
CA PRO A 16 -3.58 -11.05 -8.42
C PRO A 16 -2.21 -11.72 -8.42
N SER A 17 -1.24 -11.14 -7.69
CA SER A 17 0.08 -11.73 -7.49
C SER A 17 0.53 -11.58 -6.04
N PRO A 18 0.44 -12.66 -5.24
CA PRO A 18 1.00 -12.69 -3.89
C PRO A 18 2.48 -12.32 -3.84
N GLU A 19 3.28 -12.75 -4.84
CA GLU A 19 4.70 -12.40 -4.96
C GLU A 19 4.93 -10.89 -5.02
N LEU A 20 4.18 -10.20 -5.87
CA LEU A 20 4.33 -8.76 -6.05
C LEU A 20 3.89 -8.01 -4.80
N SER A 21 2.71 -8.32 -4.26
CA SER A 21 2.15 -7.55 -3.15
C SER A 21 2.90 -7.78 -1.84
N GLN A 22 3.36 -9.00 -1.57
CA GLN A 22 4.21 -9.28 -0.42
C GLN A 22 5.56 -8.55 -0.52
N PHE A 23 6.18 -8.55 -1.71
CA PHE A 23 7.41 -7.78 -1.96
C PHE A 23 7.19 -6.27 -1.75
N LEU A 24 6.11 -5.70 -2.29
CA LEU A 24 5.83 -4.27 -2.18
C LEU A 24 5.57 -3.85 -0.73
N PHE A 25 4.76 -4.62 0.00
CA PHE A 25 4.43 -4.36 1.40
C PHE A 25 5.69 -4.34 2.27
N THR A 26 6.57 -5.34 2.11
CA THR A 26 7.83 -5.41 2.86
C THR A 26 8.82 -4.32 2.43
N ALA A 27 9.09 -4.19 1.13
CA ALA A 27 10.12 -3.26 0.62
C ALA A 27 9.80 -1.78 0.91
N VAL A 28 8.51 -1.41 0.97
CA VAL A 28 8.08 -0.06 1.32
C VAL A 28 7.84 0.09 2.82
N GLY A 29 7.26 -0.91 3.47
CA GLY A 29 6.75 -0.81 4.84
C GLY A 29 7.77 -1.10 5.95
N THR A 30 8.81 -1.91 5.69
CA THR A 30 9.81 -2.26 6.73
C THR A 30 10.47 -1.05 7.40
N PRO A 31 10.88 0.03 6.68
CA PRO A 31 11.41 1.24 7.30
C PRO A 31 10.45 1.94 8.28
N TRP A 32 9.14 1.67 8.15
CA TRP A 32 8.05 2.24 8.94
C TRP A 32 7.39 1.19 9.84
N HIS A 33 8.06 0.07 10.08
CA HIS A 33 7.59 -1.03 10.92
C HIS A 33 6.21 -1.58 10.56
N TRP A 34 5.79 -1.55 9.29
CA TRP A 34 4.52 -2.18 8.91
C TRP A 34 4.55 -3.68 9.22
N PHE A 35 3.55 -4.16 9.97
CA PHE A 35 3.48 -5.57 10.40
C PHE A 35 2.16 -6.26 10.08
N SER A 36 1.10 -5.52 9.74
CA SER A 36 -0.29 -6.03 9.60
C SER A 36 -0.48 -7.21 8.64
N ARG A 37 0.46 -7.43 7.70
CA ARG A 37 0.42 -8.51 6.71
C ARG A 37 1.63 -9.43 6.72
N LEU A 38 2.59 -9.23 7.63
CA LEU A 38 3.81 -10.05 7.67
C LEU A 38 3.54 -11.50 8.08
N SER A 39 2.45 -11.74 8.80
CA SER A 39 2.01 -13.07 9.23
C SER A 39 1.19 -13.83 8.18
N TRP A 40 0.81 -13.18 7.07
CA TRP A 40 -0.07 -13.79 6.08
C TRP A 40 0.63 -14.91 5.30
N ASP A 41 -0.09 -16.00 5.07
CA ASP A 41 0.32 -17.07 4.18
C ASP A 41 -0.01 -16.75 2.70
N TYR A 42 0.43 -17.60 1.79
CA TYR A 42 0.21 -17.42 0.35
C TYR A 42 -1.28 -17.37 -0.02
N GLN A 43 -2.13 -18.19 0.62
CA GLN A 43 -3.55 -18.26 0.27
C GLN A 43 -4.29 -17.03 0.80
N GLN A 44 -3.96 -16.54 1.99
CA GLN A 44 -4.50 -15.29 2.52
C GLN A 44 -4.18 -14.09 1.62
N TRP A 45 -2.94 -13.99 1.14
CA TRP A 45 -2.59 -12.99 0.12
C TRP A 45 -3.41 -13.15 -1.15
N LEU A 46 -3.53 -14.38 -1.68
CA LEU A 46 -4.29 -14.63 -2.90
C LEU A 46 -5.77 -14.28 -2.73
N ASP A 47 -6.40 -14.71 -1.64
CA ASP A 47 -7.81 -14.44 -1.33
C ASP A 47 -8.07 -12.93 -1.23
N PHE A 48 -7.18 -12.21 -0.55
CA PHE A 48 -7.23 -10.74 -0.47
C PHE A 48 -7.09 -10.08 -1.84
N LEU A 49 -6.13 -10.53 -2.66
CA LEU A 49 -5.84 -9.95 -3.97
C LEU A 49 -6.91 -10.23 -5.02
N THR A 50 -7.76 -11.23 -4.81
CA THR A 50 -8.89 -11.55 -5.70
C THR A 50 -10.15 -10.74 -5.41
N GLN A 51 -10.16 -9.92 -4.36
CA GLN A 51 -11.30 -9.07 -4.02
C GLN A 51 -11.47 -7.95 -5.04
N GLN A 52 -12.69 -7.75 -5.52
CA GLN A 52 -13.01 -6.65 -6.47
C GLN A 52 -12.91 -5.27 -5.81
N GLN A 53 -12.85 -5.24 -4.48
CA GLN A 53 -12.69 -4.03 -3.67
C GLN A 53 -11.25 -3.55 -3.62
N LEU A 54 -10.28 -4.29 -4.17
CA LEU A 54 -8.86 -3.95 -4.09
C LEU A 54 -8.33 -3.50 -5.45
N ARG A 55 -7.55 -2.41 -5.45
CA ARG A 55 -6.72 -2.02 -6.60
C ARG A 55 -5.32 -1.67 -6.15
N THR A 56 -4.32 -2.23 -6.85
CA THR A 56 -2.90 -2.00 -6.57
C THR A 56 -2.25 -1.32 -7.77
N PHE A 57 -1.50 -0.24 -7.53
CA PHE A 57 -0.77 0.49 -8.55
C PHE A 57 0.71 0.54 -8.18
N VAL A 58 1.59 0.15 -9.10
CA VAL A 58 3.03 0.11 -8.89
C VAL A 58 3.68 1.27 -9.62
N LEU A 59 4.49 2.04 -8.89
CA LEU A 59 5.33 3.08 -9.46
C LEU A 59 6.62 2.44 -9.95
N TYR A 60 6.98 2.69 -11.20
CA TYR A 60 8.23 2.25 -11.82
C TYR A 60 9.10 3.45 -12.15
N VAL A 61 10.40 3.32 -11.89
CA VAL A 61 11.45 4.26 -12.32
C VAL A 61 12.44 3.49 -13.17
N LYS A 62 12.54 3.84 -14.46
CA LYS A 62 13.41 3.16 -15.44
C LYS A 62 13.24 1.62 -15.46
N GLY A 63 12.02 1.14 -15.21
CA GLY A 63 11.68 -0.28 -15.19
C GLY A 63 11.83 -0.97 -13.83
N THR A 64 12.31 -0.27 -12.80
CA THR A 64 12.42 -0.82 -11.43
C THR A 64 11.22 -0.38 -10.59
N PRO A 65 10.54 -1.29 -9.86
CA PRO A 65 9.55 -0.90 -8.85
C PRO A 65 10.16 0.06 -7.82
N ALA A 66 9.52 1.20 -7.63
CA ALA A 66 9.97 2.28 -6.77
C ALA A 66 9.07 2.52 -5.56
N GLY A 67 7.83 2.03 -5.63
CA GLY A 67 6.80 2.23 -4.63
C GLY A 67 5.46 1.74 -5.15
N TYR A 68 4.41 1.89 -4.35
CA TYR A 68 3.07 1.49 -4.76
C TYR A 68 1.99 2.30 -4.06
N ILE A 69 0.77 2.15 -4.56
CA ILE A 69 -0.48 2.59 -3.97
C ILE A 69 -1.39 1.38 -3.91
N GLU A 70 -2.09 1.22 -2.80
CA GLU A 70 -3.15 0.26 -2.62
C GLU A 70 -4.40 1.00 -2.17
N LEU A 71 -5.48 0.77 -2.90
CA LEU A 71 -6.79 1.36 -2.65
C LEU A 71 -7.77 0.25 -2.29
N TRP A 72 -8.62 0.52 -1.32
CA TRP A 72 -9.71 -0.36 -0.92
C TRP A 72 -11.05 0.35 -1.02
N CYS A 73 -12.02 -0.23 -1.71
CA CYS A 73 -13.39 0.27 -1.77
C CYS A 73 -14.23 -0.40 -0.69
N HIS A 74 -15.06 0.38 0.00
CA HIS A 74 -16.02 -0.06 1.01
C HIS A 74 -17.45 0.03 0.45
N PRO A 75 -17.96 -1.01 -0.25
CA PRO A 75 -19.34 -1.00 -0.78
C PRO A 75 -20.41 -0.74 0.29
N GLU A 76 -20.15 -1.18 1.52
CA GLU A 76 -21.02 -1.02 2.68
C GLU A 76 -21.06 0.42 3.23
N ASP A 77 -20.05 1.25 2.94
CA ASP A 77 -19.92 2.64 3.38
C ASP A 77 -20.07 3.60 2.20
N ASP A 78 -21.20 3.51 1.52
CA ASP A 78 -21.56 4.35 0.36
C ASP A 78 -20.46 4.40 -0.72
N HIS A 79 -19.77 3.27 -0.92
CA HIS A 79 -18.62 3.13 -1.81
C HIS A 79 -17.45 4.07 -1.49
N SER A 80 -17.20 4.36 -0.21
CA SER A 80 -16.01 5.11 0.19
C SER A 80 -14.73 4.37 -0.21
N VAL A 81 -13.68 5.11 -0.56
CA VAL A 81 -12.39 4.55 -0.98
C VAL A 81 -11.32 4.93 0.04
N GLU A 82 -10.74 3.92 0.65
CA GLU A 82 -9.61 4.02 1.55
C GLU A 82 -8.30 3.98 0.75
N LEU A 83 -7.41 4.94 1.04
CA LEU A 83 -5.99 4.82 0.68
C LEU A 83 -5.31 3.89 1.69
N LYS A 84 -5.30 2.58 1.41
CA LYS A 84 -4.87 1.58 2.39
C LYS A 84 -3.38 1.63 2.67
N PHE A 85 -2.58 1.66 1.60
CA PHE A 85 -1.14 1.78 1.67
C PHE A 85 -0.66 2.64 0.52
N PHE A 86 0.33 3.49 0.77
CA PHE A 86 1.17 3.97 -0.31
C PHE A 86 2.53 4.36 0.25
N GLY A 87 3.53 4.33 -0.62
CA GLY A 87 4.86 4.77 -0.22
C GLY A 87 5.90 4.47 -1.28
N LEU A 88 7.11 4.95 -1.01
CA LEU A 88 8.29 4.70 -1.82
C LEU A 88 9.24 3.82 -1.05
N MET A 89 9.96 2.96 -1.76
CA MET A 89 11.12 2.29 -1.19
C MET A 89 12.20 3.34 -0.86
N PRO A 90 13.02 3.14 0.19
CA PRO A 90 14.01 4.12 0.64
C PRO A 90 14.94 4.66 -0.46
N THR A 91 15.35 3.80 -1.39
CA THR A 91 16.23 4.17 -2.52
C THR A 91 15.64 5.25 -3.42
N PHE A 92 14.32 5.43 -3.44
CA PHE A 92 13.60 6.40 -4.26
C PHE A 92 13.12 7.64 -3.48
N ALA A 93 13.39 7.69 -2.17
CA ALA A 93 13.09 8.84 -1.33
C ALA A 93 13.96 10.06 -1.71
N GLY A 94 13.48 11.26 -1.40
CA GLY A 94 14.21 12.52 -1.65
C GLY A 94 14.24 12.99 -3.11
N GLN A 95 13.64 12.25 -4.05
CA GLN A 95 13.64 12.58 -5.49
C GLN A 95 12.39 13.36 -5.95
N GLY A 96 11.58 13.87 -5.01
CA GLY A 96 10.31 14.57 -5.31
C GLY A 96 9.15 13.66 -5.73
N LEU A 97 9.36 12.35 -5.84
CA LEU A 97 8.36 11.37 -6.28
C LEU A 97 7.22 11.17 -5.27
N GLY A 98 7.46 11.33 -3.97
CA GLY A 98 6.47 11.02 -2.93
C GLY A 98 5.24 11.93 -3.01
N LYS A 99 5.45 13.23 -3.29
CA LYS A 99 4.35 14.18 -3.51
C LYS A 99 3.52 13.81 -4.73
N LEU A 100 4.16 13.42 -5.83
CA LEU A 100 3.46 12.99 -7.04
C LEU A 100 2.69 11.69 -6.79
N LEU A 101 3.27 10.73 -6.07
CA LEU A 101 2.61 9.49 -5.71
C LEU A 101 1.36 9.73 -4.86
N ALA A 102 1.44 10.59 -3.84
CA ALA A 102 0.28 10.97 -3.05
C ALA A 102 -0.83 11.63 -3.92
N GLN A 103 -0.46 12.57 -4.79
CA GLN A 103 -1.41 13.20 -5.72
C GLN A 103 -2.06 12.19 -6.68
N ALA A 104 -1.30 11.21 -7.15
CA ALA A 104 -1.80 10.13 -8.00
C ALA A 104 -2.79 9.24 -7.24
N ALA A 105 -2.46 8.88 -6.00
CA ALA A 105 -3.29 8.02 -5.18
C ALA A 105 -4.67 8.62 -4.90
N VAL A 106 -4.70 9.92 -4.57
CA VAL A 106 -5.95 10.67 -4.39
C VAL A 106 -6.75 10.74 -5.69
N ALA A 107 -6.09 11.06 -6.80
CA ALA A 107 -6.76 11.12 -8.09
C ALA A 107 -7.36 9.76 -8.50
N LEU A 108 -6.63 8.66 -8.27
CA LEU A 108 -7.10 7.31 -8.55
C LEU A 108 -8.29 6.92 -7.66
N ALA A 109 -8.24 7.25 -6.37
CA ALA A 109 -9.34 7.02 -5.44
C ALA A 109 -10.59 7.80 -5.84
N GLN A 110 -10.46 9.07 -6.20
CA GLN A 110 -11.57 9.91 -6.68
C GLN A 110 -12.15 9.44 -8.02
N GLN A 111 -11.32 8.84 -8.88
CA GLN A 111 -11.76 8.32 -10.19
C GLN A 111 -12.40 6.94 -10.09
N TRP A 112 -12.25 6.23 -8.98
CA TRP A 112 -12.83 4.92 -8.79
C TRP A 112 -14.35 5.04 -8.63
N GLN A 113 -15.12 4.80 -9.68
CA GLN A 113 -16.58 4.85 -9.60
C GLN A 113 -17.16 3.64 -8.83
N PRO A 114 -18.21 3.80 -8.01
CA PRO A 114 -19.00 5.02 -7.79
C PRO A 114 -18.56 5.82 -6.54
N ALA A 115 -17.26 5.95 -6.27
CA ALA A 115 -16.75 6.51 -5.03
C ALA A 115 -17.31 7.89 -4.70
N LYS A 116 -17.81 8.02 -3.47
CA LYS A 116 -18.39 9.27 -2.95
C LYS A 116 -17.51 9.97 -1.94
N LYS A 117 -16.62 9.22 -1.28
CA LYS A 117 -15.71 9.71 -0.25
C LYS A 117 -14.36 9.03 -0.41
N VAL A 118 -13.29 9.78 -0.20
CA VAL A 118 -11.93 9.26 -0.11
C VAL A 118 -11.39 9.56 1.27
N TRP A 119 -10.81 8.56 1.93
CA TRP A 119 -10.28 8.70 3.28
C TRP A 119 -8.98 7.90 3.45
N VAL A 120 -8.25 8.17 4.52
CA VAL A 120 -6.97 7.54 4.83
C VAL A 120 -6.78 7.47 6.34
N HIS A 121 -6.24 6.35 6.84
CA HIS A 121 -5.70 6.27 8.19
C HIS A 121 -4.23 6.74 8.19
N THR A 122 -3.87 7.60 9.13
CA THR A 122 -2.48 7.95 9.41
C THR A 122 -2.26 8.02 10.90
N CYS A 123 -1.11 7.54 11.37
CA CYS A 123 -0.74 7.52 12.78
C CYS A 123 0.59 8.26 13.02
N SER A 124 0.97 8.41 14.30
CA SER A 124 2.22 9.08 14.68
C SER A 124 3.49 8.34 14.26
N GLU A 125 3.39 7.04 13.97
CA GLU A 125 4.48 6.18 13.52
C GLU A 125 4.72 6.26 12.00
N ASP A 126 3.80 6.87 11.26
CA ASP A 126 4.02 7.17 9.84
C ASP A 126 5.15 8.19 9.65
N HIS A 127 5.63 8.32 8.41
CA HIS A 127 6.59 9.37 8.06
C HIS A 127 6.10 10.73 8.59
N PRO A 128 6.95 11.54 9.27
CA PRO A 128 6.55 12.85 9.83
C PRO A 128 5.93 13.84 8.83
N ALA A 129 6.07 13.58 7.53
CA ALA A 129 5.52 14.41 6.46
C ALA A 129 4.16 13.89 5.97
N ALA A 130 3.66 12.74 6.44
CA ALA A 130 2.44 12.09 5.97
C ALA A 130 1.22 12.99 6.17
N LEU A 131 0.95 13.41 7.42
CA LEU A 131 -0.17 14.30 7.73
C LEU A 131 -0.14 15.60 6.91
N THR A 132 1.01 16.26 6.84
CA THR A 132 1.17 17.49 6.03
C THR A 132 0.96 17.22 4.54
N THR A 133 1.35 16.05 4.05
CA THR A 133 1.15 15.66 2.65
C THR A 133 -0.34 15.46 2.35
N TYR A 134 -1.08 14.79 3.24
CA TYR A 134 -2.53 14.61 3.09
C TYR A 134 -3.29 15.93 3.17
N GLN A 135 -2.96 16.78 4.14
CA GLN A 135 -3.58 18.11 4.27
C GLN A 135 -3.35 18.96 3.01
N LYS A 136 -2.15 18.92 2.43
CA LYS A 136 -1.85 19.58 1.14
C LYS A 136 -2.58 18.96 -0.04
N ALA A 137 -2.98 17.70 0.07
CA ALA A 137 -3.81 17.01 -0.93
C ALA A 137 -5.32 17.26 -0.72
N GLY A 138 -5.72 18.05 0.28
CA GLY A 138 -7.10 18.44 0.54
C GLY A 138 -7.83 17.58 1.57
N PHE A 139 -7.15 16.65 2.24
CA PHE A 139 -7.75 15.90 3.34
C PHE A 139 -7.97 16.79 4.55
N VAL A 140 -9.10 16.58 5.21
CA VAL A 140 -9.43 17.15 6.51
C VAL A 140 -9.48 16.03 7.54
N ILE A 141 -9.06 16.32 8.78
CA ILE A 141 -9.16 15.35 9.87
C ILE A 141 -10.65 15.18 10.19
N GLU A 142 -11.17 13.98 9.95
CA GLU A 142 -12.56 13.63 10.26
C GLU A 142 -12.69 12.96 11.62
N PHE A 143 -11.68 12.17 12.00
CA PHE A 143 -11.62 11.43 13.25
C PHE A 143 -10.16 11.31 13.72
N SER A 144 -9.94 11.29 15.03
CA SER A 144 -8.65 10.98 15.64
C SER A 144 -8.86 10.24 16.94
N GLU A 145 -8.11 9.16 17.14
CA GLU A 145 -8.11 8.37 18.36
C GLU A 145 -6.67 8.03 18.75
N VAL A 146 -6.47 7.71 20.02
CA VAL A 146 -5.17 7.23 20.53
C VAL A 146 -5.33 5.74 20.79
N GLU A 147 -4.77 4.94 19.88
CA GLU A 147 -4.65 3.49 20.05
C GLU A 147 -3.18 3.12 20.30
N GLN A 148 -2.94 2.17 21.20
CA GLN A 148 -1.66 1.50 21.33
C GLN A 148 -1.68 0.25 20.44
N GLU A 149 -1.08 0.36 19.26
CA GLU A 149 -0.72 -0.81 18.48
C GLU A 149 0.68 -1.27 18.89
N ASP A 150 0.74 -2.40 19.58
CA ASP A 150 2.01 -3.01 19.96
C ASP A 150 2.62 -3.70 18.73
N VAL A 151 3.79 -3.20 18.31
CA VAL A 151 4.63 -3.91 17.34
C VAL A 151 4.89 -5.31 17.91
N PRO A 152 4.59 -6.39 17.16
CA PRO A 152 4.75 -7.75 17.68
C PRO A 152 6.16 -7.99 18.22
N GLU A 153 6.28 -8.63 19.38
CA GLU A 153 7.59 -8.95 19.98
C GLU A 153 8.47 -9.75 19.01
N ASN A 154 7.86 -10.56 18.14
CA ASN A 154 8.51 -11.35 17.10
C ASN A 154 8.60 -10.64 15.73
N TYR A 155 8.56 -9.30 15.69
CA TYR A 155 8.61 -8.53 14.44
C TYR A 155 9.77 -8.95 13.52
N ALA A 156 10.97 -9.15 14.08
CA ALA A 156 12.15 -9.54 13.30
C ALA A 156 11.95 -10.88 12.57
N GLU A 157 11.23 -11.82 13.17
CA GLU A 157 10.89 -13.10 12.56
C GLU A 157 9.78 -12.93 11.51
N LEU A 158 8.75 -12.15 11.82
CA LEU A 158 7.67 -11.82 10.90
C LEU A 158 8.19 -11.08 9.65
N ALA A 159 9.19 -10.20 9.79
CA ALA A 159 9.80 -9.48 8.69
C ALA A 159 10.48 -10.40 7.67
N LEU A 160 10.84 -11.63 8.06
CA LEU A 160 11.32 -12.67 7.13
C LEU A 160 10.20 -13.26 6.27
N CYS A 161 8.94 -12.96 6.60
CA CYS A 161 7.74 -13.45 5.92
C CYS A 161 7.74 -14.99 5.81
N ALA A 162 8.22 -15.66 6.86
CA ALA A 162 8.32 -17.12 6.89
C ALA A 162 6.98 -17.84 6.61
N PRO A 163 5.82 -17.40 7.13
CA PRO A 163 4.53 -18.01 6.80
C PRO A 163 4.23 -18.01 5.29
N TYR A 164 4.46 -16.89 4.62
CA TYR A 164 4.32 -16.76 3.17
C TYR A 164 5.29 -17.68 2.43
N VAL A 165 6.59 -17.64 2.77
CA VAL A 165 7.62 -18.43 2.07
C VAL A 165 7.34 -19.93 2.20
N HIS A 166 7.06 -20.42 3.41
CA HIS A 166 6.78 -21.83 3.64
C HIS A 166 5.52 -22.31 2.91
N SER A 167 4.41 -21.56 3.01
CA SER A 167 3.16 -21.92 2.34
C SER A 167 3.28 -21.89 0.81
N ARG A 168 4.01 -20.92 0.25
CA ARG A 168 4.31 -20.84 -1.18
C ARG A 168 5.11 -22.05 -1.67
N LEU A 169 6.19 -22.41 -0.96
CA LEU A 169 6.99 -23.59 -1.30
C LEU A 169 6.14 -24.86 -1.25
N ALA A 170 5.33 -25.04 -0.20
CA ALA A 170 4.45 -26.20 -0.06
C ALA A 170 3.40 -26.29 -1.20
N ARG A 171 2.87 -25.14 -1.64
CA ARG A 171 1.90 -25.07 -2.75
C ARG A 171 2.49 -25.56 -4.08
N PHE A 172 3.70 -25.11 -4.42
CA PHE A 172 4.35 -25.42 -5.70
C PHE A 172 5.25 -26.66 -5.68
N ALA A 173 5.53 -27.25 -4.51
CA ALA A 173 6.21 -28.55 -4.43
C ALA A 173 5.34 -29.73 -4.94
N ARG A 174 4.04 -29.53 -5.18
CA ARG A 174 3.07 -30.54 -5.61
C ARG A 174 2.70 -30.46 -7.11
N SER A 175 3.36 -29.59 -7.88
CA SER A 175 3.15 -29.40 -9.32
C SER A 175 4.22 -30.08 -10.16
#